data_AF-A0ABD5F3D4-F1
#
_entry.id   AF-A0ABD5F3D4-F1
#
_cell.length_a   1.000
_cell.length_b   1.000
_cell.length_c   1.000
_cell.angle_alpha   90.00
_cell.angle_beta   90.00
_cell.angle_gamma   90.00
#
_symmetry.space_group_name_H-M   'P 1'
#
loop_
_entity.id
_entity.type
_entity.pdbx_description
1 polymer ?
#
loop_
_entity_poly.entity_id
_entity_poly.type
_entity_poly.pdbx_seq_one_letter_code
_entity_poly.pdbx_strand_id
1 'polypeptide(L)'
;VQEFQFGMNWSEYSRFVGDIFGAPLAFEGLVAFFVESTFIGLWIFGWTRLPRAVHLFCIWMVAFAVNASAFFIIAANSFMQHPVGAKFNPESGRAELIDFGALLTNNTAIWAFLHVVAGSLLTAGTFVATVSAW
;
A
#
# COMPACT_ATOMS: atom_id res chain seq x y z
N VAL A 1 -8.36 -1.03 11.42
CA VAL A 1 -9.79 -0.61 11.36
C VAL A 1 -10.30 -0.60 9.92
N GLN A 2 -9.65 0.09 8.97
CA GLN A 2 -10.11 0.15 7.57
C GLN A 2 -10.11 -1.22 6.87
N GLU A 3 -9.09 -2.05 7.09
CA GLU A 3 -9.01 -3.42 6.53
C GLU A 3 -10.25 -4.28 6.86
N PHE A 4 -10.73 -4.22 8.11
CA PHE A 4 -11.85 -5.03 8.59
C PHE A 4 -13.20 -4.48 8.10
N GLN A 5 -13.26 -3.23 7.67
CA GLN A 5 -14.50 -2.63 7.14
C GLN A 5 -14.93 -3.31 5.84
N PHE A 6 -13.98 -3.73 5.00
CA PHE A 6 -14.29 -4.50 3.78
C PHE A 6 -15.04 -5.79 4.12
N GLY A 7 -14.62 -6.52 5.16
CA GLY A 7 -15.26 -7.76 5.58
C GLY A 7 -16.58 -7.56 6.34
N MET A 8 -16.64 -6.57 7.24
CA MET A 8 -17.79 -6.39 8.14
C MET A 8 -18.95 -5.64 7.49
N ASN A 9 -18.68 -4.58 6.74
CA ASN A 9 -19.71 -3.68 6.21
C ASN A 9 -19.94 -3.84 4.70
N TRP A 10 -19.03 -4.51 3.98
CA TRP A 10 -19.09 -4.69 2.53
C TRP A 10 -18.92 -6.17 2.14
N SER A 11 -19.67 -7.05 2.80
CA SER A 11 -19.53 -8.51 2.67
C SER A 11 -19.78 -9.02 1.24
N GLU A 12 -20.82 -8.55 0.55
CA GLU A 12 -21.09 -8.96 -0.85
C GLU A 12 -20.02 -8.45 -1.81
N TYR A 13 -19.50 -7.24 -1.61
CA TYR A 13 -18.38 -6.72 -2.38
C TYR A 13 -17.13 -7.59 -2.18
N SER A 14 -16.78 -7.88 -0.92
CA SER A 14 -15.64 -8.75 -0.58
C SER A 14 -15.82 -10.17 -1.16
N ARG A 15 -17.05 -10.67 -1.25
CA ARG A 15 -17.35 -11.97 -1.87
C ARG A 15 -17.21 -11.93 -3.38
N PHE A 16 -17.57 -10.81 -4.02
CA PHE A 16 -17.56 -10.63 -5.47
C PHE A 16 -16.16 -10.37 -6.04
N VAL A 17 -15.35 -9.51 -5.41
CA VAL A 17 -13.99 -9.15 -5.88
C VAL A 17 -12.86 -9.68 -5.00
N GLY A 18 -13.15 -10.57 -4.05
CA GLY A 18 -12.17 -11.03 -3.07
C GLY A 18 -10.90 -11.65 -3.67
N ASP A 19 -11.00 -12.29 -4.82
CA ASP A 19 -9.85 -12.88 -5.54
C ASP A 19 -8.88 -11.81 -6.08
N ILE A 20 -9.41 -10.63 -6.42
CA ILE A 20 -8.67 -9.53 -7.02
C ILE A 20 -8.15 -8.57 -5.96
N PHE A 21 -8.98 -8.26 -4.97
CA PHE A 21 -8.63 -7.39 -3.84
C PHE A 21 -7.73 -8.09 -2.82
N GLY A 22 -7.91 -9.39 -2.62
CA GLY A 22 -7.17 -10.15 -1.62
C GLY A 22 -5.67 -10.22 -1.92
N ALA A 23 -5.28 -10.32 -3.20
CA ALA A 23 -3.88 -10.46 -3.57
C ALA A 23 -3.04 -9.21 -3.23
N PRO A 24 -3.37 -7.97 -3.67
CA PRO A 24 -2.63 -6.76 -3.29
C PRO A 24 -2.61 -6.52 -1.77
N LEU A 25 -3.74 -6.73 -1.08
CA LEU A 25 -3.84 -6.53 0.37
C LEU A 25 -2.98 -7.53 1.15
N ALA A 26 -2.87 -8.78 0.68
CA ALA A 26 -1.97 -9.76 1.29
C ALA A 26 -0.50 -9.36 1.14
N PHE A 27 -0.10 -8.85 -0.03
CA PHE A 27 1.27 -8.33 -0.24
C PHE A 27 1.55 -7.10 0.62
N GLU A 28 0.59 -6.20 0.76
CA GLU A 28 0.69 -5.05 1.65
C GLU A 28 0.96 -5.49 3.10
N GLY A 29 0.15 -6.43 3.62
CA GLY A 29 0.28 -6.89 5.01
C GLY A 29 1.54 -7.72 5.26
N LEU A 30 1.86 -8.67 4.39
CA LEU A 30 2.96 -9.61 4.60
C LEU A 30 4.33 -9.00 4.33
N VAL A 31 4.43 -8.11 3.34
CA VAL A 31 5.74 -7.59 2.91
C VAL A 31 5.93 -6.16 3.37
N ALA A 32 5.01 -5.25 3.03
CA ALA A 32 5.22 -3.83 3.30
C ALA A 32 5.09 -3.51 4.79
N PHE A 33 3.97 -3.88 5.44
CA PHE A 33 3.75 -3.59 6.85
C PHE A 33 4.73 -4.32 7.78
N PHE A 34 5.11 -5.56 7.46
CA PHE A 34 6.07 -6.29 8.28
C PHE A 34 7.45 -5.64 8.25
N VAL A 35 7.94 -5.27 7.06
CA VAL A 35 9.22 -4.56 6.90
C VAL A 35 9.14 -3.20 7.58
N GLU A 36 8.10 -2.43 7.33
CA GLU A 36 7.91 -1.11 7.95
C GLU A 36 7.94 -1.19 9.48
N SER A 37 7.09 -2.05 10.07
CA SER A 37 6.93 -2.20 11.52
C SER A 37 8.21 -2.71 12.20
N THR A 38 8.95 -3.60 11.53
CA THR A 38 10.21 -4.14 12.05
C THR A 38 11.31 -3.08 12.01
N PHE A 39 11.52 -2.45 10.86
CA PHE A 39 12.61 -1.51 10.67
C PHE A 39 12.38 -0.17 11.38
N ILE A 40 11.12 0.27 11.54
CA ILE A 40 10.84 1.46 12.36
C ILE A 40 11.15 1.19 13.84
N GLY A 41 10.85 -0.01 14.34
CA GLY A 41 11.23 -0.43 15.70
C GLY A 41 12.74 -0.43 15.89
N LEU A 42 13.49 -1.00 14.94
CA LEU A 42 14.96 -0.96 14.95
C LEU A 42 15.51 0.46 14.87
N TRP A 43 14.89 1.34 14.08
CA TRP A 43 15.33 2.73 13.96
C TRP A 43 15.09 3.52 15.26
N ILE A 44 13.91 3.38 15.88
CA ILE A 44 13.57 4.08 17.13
C ILE A 44 14.50 3.64 18.28
N PHE A 45 14.71 2.34 18.47
CA PHE A 45 15.46 1.81 19.61
C PHE A 45 16.96 1.55 19.32
N GLY A 46 17.39 1.72 18.07
CA GLY A 46 18.72 1.34 17.60
C GLY A 46 19.79 2.43 17.71
N TRP A 47 19.47 3.64 18.15
CA TRP A 47 20.38 4.80 18.08
C TRP A 47 21.77 4.56 18.70
N THR A 48 21.83 3.90 19.86
CA THR A 48 23.07 3.57 20.56
C THR A 48 23.50 2.11 20.39
N ARG A 49 22.67 1.28 19.75
CA ARG A 49 22.86 -0.17 19.62
C ARG A 49 23.27 -0.62 18.21
N LEU A 50 23.01 0.21 17.20
CA LEU A 50 23.32 -0.07 15.80
C LEU A 50 24.47 0.82 15.31
N PRO A 51 25.35 0.31 14.44
CA PRO A 51 26.29 1.15 13.71
C PRO A 51 25.54 2.21 12.89
N ARG A 52 26.10 3.42 12.75
CA ARG A 52 25.45 4.56 12.08
C ARG A 52 24.94 4.23 10.67
N ALA A 53 25.70 3.46 9.90
CA ALA A 53 25.29 3.04 8.55
C ALA A 53 24.07 2.11 8.57
N VAL A 54 24.00 1.19 9.54
CA VAL A 54 22.86 0.27 9.71
C VAL A 54 21.64 1.03 10.19
N HIS A 55 21.82 2.00 11.10
CA HIS A 55 20.73 2.87 11.56
C HIS A 55 20.13 3.69 10.41
N LEU A 56 20.98 4.29 9.55
CA LEU A 56 20.53 4.98 8.34
C LEU A 56 19.83 4.02 7.36
N PHE A 57 20.34 2.81 7.18
CA PHE A 57 19.69 1.80 6.35
C PHE A 57 18.28 1.48 6.85
N CYS A 58 18.06 1.42 8.17
CA CYS A 58 16.73 1.16 8.73
C CYS A 58 15.69 2.19 8.27
N ILE A 59 16.01 3.49 8.30
CA ILE A 59 15.01 4.51 7.90
C ILE A 59 14.75 4.51 6.39
N TRP A 60 15.76 4.19 5.57
CA TRP A 60 15.55 4.01 4.15
C TRP A 60 14.65 2.81 3.85
N MET A 61 14.84 1.69 4.55
CA MET A 61 13.95 0.53 4.43
C MET A 61 12.51 0.87 4.80
N VAL A 62 12.29 1.65 5.86
CA VAL A 62 10.97 2.18 6.21
C VAL A 62 10.41 3.04 5.08
N ALA A 63 11.19 3.98 4.54
CA ALA A 63 10.74 4.84 3.44
C ALA A 63 10.32 4.04 2.20
N PHE A 64 11.08 3.00 1.82
CA PHE A 64 10.70 2.11 0.71
C PHE A 64 9.46 1.29 1.04
N ALA A 65 9.34 0.75 2.25
CA ALA A 65 8.20 -0.07 2.66
C ALA A 65 6.88 0.72 2.66
N VAL A 66 6.89 1.96 3.17
CA VAL A 66 5.71 2.85 3.16
C VAL A 66 5.27 3.15 1.73
N ASN A 67 6.21 3.42 0.82
CA ASN A 67 5.87 3.66 -0.59
C ASN A 67 5.36 2.39 -1.29
N ALA A 68 5.90 1.22 -0.94
CA ALA A 68 5.40 -0.05 -1.47
C ALA A 68 3.97 -0.35 -0.98
N SER A 69 3.67 -0.12 0.31
CA SER A 69 2.29 -0.22 0.85
C SER A 69 1.35 0.73 0.10
N ALA A 70 1.74 2.00 -0.04
CA ALA A 70 0.96 2.99 -0.79
C ALA A 70 0.65 2.52 -2.22
N PHE A 71 1.61 1.88 -2.89
CA PHE A 71 1.38 1.35 -4.23
C PHE A 71 0.34 0.23 -4.25
N PHE A 72 0.42 -0.76 -3.35
CA PHE A 72 -0.53 -1.88 -3.32
C PHE A 72 -1.96 -1.44 -3.02
N ILE A 73 -2.15 -0.53 -2.06
CA ILE A 73 -3.49 -0.04 -1.73
C ILE A 73 -4.05 0.84 -2.85
N ILE A 74 -3.21 1.62 -3.53
CA ILE A 74 -3.62 2.43 -4.67
C ILE A 74 -3.92 1.54 -5.89
N ALA A 75 -3.19 0.45 -6.11
CA ALA A 75 -3.50 -0.50 -7.17
C ALA A 75 -4.89 -1.13 -6.97
N ALA A 76 -5.23 -1.51 -5.73
CA ALA A 76 -6.56 -2.00 -5.38
C ALA A 76 -7.65 -0.93 -5.63
N ASN A 77 -7.44 0.30 -5.16
CA ASN A 77 -8.36 1.41 -5.43
C ASN A 77 -8.50 1.72 -6.93
N SER A 78 -7.40 1.61 -7.68
CA SER A 78 -7.37 1.89 -9.12
C SER A 78 -8.09 0.83 -9.93
N PHE A 79 -8.06 -0.43 -9.49
CA PHE A 79 -8.91 -1.49 -10.04
C PHE A 79 -10.40 -1.17 -9.86
N MET A 80 -10.83 -0.56 -8.75
CA MET A 80 -12.24 -0.15 -8.58
C MET A 80 -12.67 0.90 -9.60
N GLN A 81 -11.76 1.77 -10.01
CA GLN A 81 -12.04 2.85 -10.97
C GLN A 81 -11.96 2.37 -12.42
N HIS A 82 -10.98 1.50 -12.71
CA HIS A 82 -10.74 0.97 -14.04
C HIS A 82 -10.38 -0.52 -13.93
N PRO A 83 -11.39 -1.42 -13.99
CA PRO A 83 -11.19 -2.84 -13.72
C PRO A 83 -10.48 -3.52 -14.89
N VAL A 84 -9.19 -3.82 -14.70
CA VAL A 84 -8.32 -4.54 -15.65
C VAL A 84 -7.73 -5.77 -14.97
N GLY A 85 -7.35 -6.78 -15.76
CA GLY A 85 -6.75 -8.02 -15.24
C GLY A 85 -7.75 -8.93 -14.52
N ALA A 86 -9.05 -8.71 -14.68
CA ALA A 86 -10.11 -9.54 -14.10
C ALA A 86 -11.15 -9.98 -15.13
N LYS A 87 -11.77 -11.13 -14.91
CA LYS A 87 -12.89 -11.64 -15.71
C LYS A 87 -14.00 -12.15 -14.80
N PHE A 88 -15.25 -11.88 -15.18
CA PHE A 88 -16.40 -12.43 -14.47
C PHE A 88 -16.59 -13.91 -14.83
N ASN A 89 -16.69 -14.76 -13.80
CA ASN A 89 -17.02 -16.18 -13.94
C ASN A 89 -18.50 -16.40 -13.60
N PRO A 90 -19.34 -16.80 -14.59
CA PRO A 90 -20.77 -17.04 -14.37
C PRO A 90 -21.09 -18.21 -13.45
N GLU A 91 -20.17 -19.18 -13.29
CA GLU A 91 -20.38 -20.36 -12.46
C GLU A 91 -20.14 -20.06 -10.97
N SER A 92 -19.09 -19.29 -10.68
CA SER A 92 -18.76 -18.88 -9.30
C SER A 92 -19.51 -17.63 -8.86
N GLY A 93 -20.04 -16.85 -9.82
CA GLY A 93 -20.73 -15.58 -9.58
C GLY A 93 -19.78 -14.48 -9.08
N ARG A 94 -18.48 -14.58 -9.39
CA ARG A 94 -17.42 -13.70 -8.88
C ARG A 94 -16.55 -13.15 -10.00
N ALA A 95 -15.85 -12.06 -9.71
CA ALA A 95 -14.77 -11.56 -10.54
C ALA A 95 -13.47 -12.27 -10.13
N GLU A 96 -12.85 -12.96 -11.07
CA GLU A 96 -11.62 -13.74 -10.88
C GLU A 96 -10.44 -13.03 -11.53
N LEU A 97 -9.29 -13.08 -10.86
CA LEU A 97 -8.07 -12.44 -11.33
C LEU A 97 -7.45 -13.30 -12.46
N ILE A 98 -7.28 -12.70 -13.64
CA ILE A 98 -6.67 -13.36 -14.81
C ILE A 98 -5.24 -12.89 -15.07
N ASP A 99 -4.92 -11.65 -14.68
CA ASP A 99 -3.59 -11.07 -14.89
C ASP A 99 -3.25 -10.09 -13.76
N PHE A 100 -2.40 -10.55 -12.84
CA PHE A 100 -1.91 -9.74 -11.73
C PHE A 100 -1.01 -8.59 -12.19
N GLY A 101 -0.23 -8.80 -13.27
CA GLY A 101 0.65 -7.77 -13.83
C GLY A 101 -0.17 -6.61 -14.37
N ALA A 102 -1.23 -6.90 -15.13
CA ALA A 102 -2.14 -5.89 -15.66
C ALA A 102 -2.84 -5.07 -14.56
N LEU A 103 -3.13 -5.68 -13.41
CA LEU A 103 -3.68 -4.99 -12.24
C LEU A 103 -2.67 -3.99 -11.65
N LEU A 104 -1.40 -4.40 -11.49
CA LEU A 104 -0.35 -3.54 -10.94
C LEU A 104 0.04 -2.42 -11.91
N THR A 105 0.08 -2.70 -13.22
CA THR A 105 0.45 -1.71 -14.25
C THR A 105 -0.76 -0.95 -14.81
N ASN A 106 -1.87 -0.91 -14.06
CA ASN A 106 -3.05 -0.16 -14.46
C ASN A 106 -2.70 1.33 -14.62
N ASN A 107 -3.13 1.94 -15.73
CA ASN A 107 -2.83 3.35 -16.02
C ASN A 107 -3.30 4.28 -14.89
N THR A 108 -4.48 4.00 -14.32
CA THR A 108 -5.00 4.78 -13.17
C THR A 108 -4.13 4.60 -11.92
N ALA A 109 -3.55 3.42 -11.70
CA ALA A 109 -2.68 3.15 -10.55
C ALA A 109 -1.39 3.96 -10.59
N ILE A 110 -0.75 4.05 -11.75
CA ILE A 110 0.51 4.79 -11.90
C ILE A 110 0.28 6.29 -11.60
N TRP A 111 -0.75 6.89 -12.21
CA TRP A 111 -1.04 8.31 -11.99
C TRP A 111 -1.52 8.61 -10.57
N ALA A 112 -2.40 7.77 -10.02
CA ALA A 112 -2.87 7.93 -8.65
C ALA A 112 -1.72 7.77 -7.65
N PHE A 113 -0.80 6.82 -7.86
CA PHE A 113 0.36 6.62 -7.01
C PHE A 113 1.26 7.85 -6.98
N LEU A 114 1.65 8.36 -8.15
CA LEU A 114 2.48 9.56 -8.24
C LEU A 114 1.79 10.77 -7.57
N HIS A 115 0.48 10.94 -7.78
CA HIS A 115 -0.27 12.03 -7.19
C HIS A 115 -0.32 11.94 -5.66
N VAL A 116 -0.63 10.76 -5.10
CA VAL A 116 -0.72 10.55 -3.66
C VAL A 116 0.64 10.70 -2.98
N VAL A 117 1.71 10.15 -3.56
CA VAL A 117 3.08 10.28 -3.03
C VAL A 117 3.55 11.73 -3.09
N ALA A 118 3.30 12.44 -4.18
CA ALA A 118 3.63 13.87 -4.26
C ALA A 118 2.85 14.69 -3.21
N GLY A 119 1.55 14.40 -3.03
CA GLY A 119 0.72 15.05 -2.02
C GLY A 119 1.18 14.76 -0.58
N SER A 120 1.61 13.54 -0.29
CA SER A 120 2.11 13.16 1.04
C SER A 120 3.45 13.85 1.36
N LEU A 121 4.37 13.90 0.38
CA LEU A 121 5.64 14.63 0.52
C LEU A 121 5.43 16.13 0.70
N LEU A 122 4.51 16.73 -0.07
CA LEU A 122 4.15 18.14 0.10
C LEU A 122 3.59 18.41 1.49
N THR A 123 2.72 17.53 1.98
CA THR A 123 2.11 17.65 3.32
C THR A 123 3.16 17.57 4.42
N ALA A 124 4.02 16.54 4.39
CA ALA A 124 5.09 16.35 5.37
C ALA A 124 6.12 17.48 5.33
N GLY A 125 6.53 17.90 4.12
CA GLY A 125 7.48 19.01 3.94
C GLY A 125 6.92 20.34 4.45
N THR A 126 5.65 20.63 4.15
CA THR A 126 4.97 21.84 4.65
C THR A 126 4.88 21.83 6.16
N PHE A 127 4.57 20.68 6.78
CA PHE A 127 4.53 20.54 8.23
C PHE A 127 5.89 20.86 8.87
N VAL A 128 6.97 20.25 8.39
CA VAL A 128 8.33 20.50 8.91
C VAL A 128 8.75 21.97 8.71
N ALA A 129 8.47 22.54 7.53
CA ALA A 129 8.78 23.93 7.23
C ALA A 129 8.02 24.90 8.14
N THR A 130 6.74 24.64 8.40
CA THR A 130 5.91 25.48 9.26
C THR A 130 6.38 25.44 10.71
N VAL A 131 6.69 24.24 11.23
CA VAL A 131 7.24 24.08 12.58
C VAL A 131 8.61 24.74 12.72
N SER A 132 9.44 24.69 11.68
CA SER A 132 10.78 25.32 11.70
C SER A 132 10.73 26.84 11.58
N ALA A 133 9.64 27.40 11.04
CA ALA A 133 9.46 28.84 10.87
C ALA A 133 8.88 29.55 12.10
N TRP A 134 8.31 28.79 13.04
CA TRP A 134 7.76 29.28 14.31
C TRP A 134 8.84 29.32 15.40
#